data_AF-A0A1G7C8E6-F1
#
_entry.id   AF-A0A1G7C8E6-F1
#
_cell.length_a   1.000
_cell.length_b   1.000
_cell.length_c   1.000
_cell.angle_alpha   90.00
_cell.angle_beta   90.00
_cell.angle_gamma   90.00
#
_symmetry.space_group_name_H-M   'P 1'
#
loop_
_entity.id
_entity.type
_entity.pdbx_description
1 polymer ?
#
loop_
_entity_poly.entity_id
_entity_poly.type
_entity_poly.pdbx_seq_one_letter_code
_entity_poly.pdbx_strand_id
1 'polypeptide(L)' 'METLVVELTHKNALQLLRDLEAMDIIRLHSENETPKKKLSEKYRGILPKEAGEDLINHVNQMRSEWDDI' A
#
# COMPACT_ATOMS: atom_id res chain seq x y z
N MET A 1 -9.27 -24.40 -18.70
CA MET A 1 -8.37 -23.27 -18.37
C MET A 1 -6.97 -23.82 -18.37
N GLU A 2 -6.07 -23.17 -19.10
CA GLU A 2 -4.67 -23.60 -19.26
C GLU A 2 -3.79 -22.51 -18.67
N THR A 3 -2.92 -22.87 -17.72
CA THR A 3 -2.05 -21.90 -17.03
C THR A 3 -0.66 -22.03 -17.62
N LEU A 4 -0.21 -20.97 -18.29
CA LEU A 4 1.12 -20.88 -18.89
C LEU A 4 2.00 -19.97 -18.04
N VAL A 5 3.18 -20.46 -17.66
CA VAL A 5 4.20 -19.68 -16.95
C VAL A 5 5.08 -19.01 -18.00
N VAL A 6 5.19 -17.69 -17.94
CA VAL A 6 5.99 -16.90 -18.89
C VAL A 6 7.05 -16.09 -18.14
N GLU A 7 8.28 -16.11 -18.65
CA GLU A 7 9.37 -15.29 -18.13
C GLU A 7 9.41 -13.94 -18.85
N LEU A 8 9.50 -12.86 -18.08
CA LEU A 8 9.62 -11.52 -18.65
C LEU A 8 11.08 -11.23 -19.02
N THR A 9 11.37 -11.24 -20.32
CA THR A 9 12.72 -10.95 -20.85
C THR A 9 13.03 -9.44 -20.88
N HIS A 10 12.01 -8.59 -20.92
CA HIS A 10 12.15 -7.14 -20.98
C HIS A 10 11.19 -6.42 -20.03
N LYS A 11 11.65 -5.29 -19.47
CA LYS A 11 10.84 -4.44 -18.57
C LYS A 11 9.54 -3.92 -19.22
N ASN A 12 9.52 -3.76 -20.54
CA ASN A 12 8.33 -3.32 -21.29
C ASN A 12 7.26 -4.42 -21.44
N ALA A 13 7.64 -5.69 -21.27
CA ALA A 13 6.70 -6.80 -21.42
C ALA A 13 5.63 -6.83 -20.31
N LEU A 14 5.92 -6.23 -19.15
CA LEU A 14 4.94 -6.10 -18.07
C LEU A 14 3.78 -5.16 -18.44
N GLN A 15 4.06 -4.12 -19.24
CA GLN A 15 3.01 -3.24 -19.75
C GLN A 15 2.13 -3.98 -20.76
N LEU A 16 2.75 -4.71 -21.69
CA LEU A 16 2.04 -5.53 -22.68
C LEU A 16 1.13 -6.59 -22.03
N LEU A 17 1.61 -7.24 -20.96
CA LEU A 17 0.83 -8.18 -20.18
C LEU A 17 -0.40 -7.53 -19.52
N ARG A 18 -0.26 -6.30 -19.00
CA ARG A 18 -1.38 -5.54 -18.45
C ARG A 18 -2.37 -5.12 -19.52
N ASP A 19 -1.89 -4.76 -20.70
CA ASP A 19 -2.75 -4.41 -21.84
C ASP A 19 -3.55 -5.64 -22.30
N LEU A 20 -2.93 -6.84 -22.32
CA LEU A 20 -3.62 -8.10 -22.62
C LEU A 20 -4.63 -8.51 -21.54
N GLU A 21 -4.34 -8.22 -20.28
CA GLU A 21 -5.28 -8.39 -19.17
C GLU A 21 -6.47 -7.44 -19.28
N ALA A 22 -6.24 -6.17 -19.66
CA ALA A 22 -7.31 -5.20 -19.91
C ALA A 22 -8.22 -5.58 -21.09
N MET A 23 -7.74 -6.45 -21.98
CA MET A 23 -8.50 -7.03 -23.08
C MET A 23 -9.17 -8.37 -22.73
N ASP A 24 -9.10 -8.82 -21.47
CA ASP A 24 -9.64 -10.11 -20.98
C ASP A 24 -9.01 -11.36 -21.67
N ILE A 25 -7.84 -11.23 -22.27
CA ILE A 25 -7.16 -12.33 -22.98
C ILE A 25 -6.38 -13.22 -22.01
N ILE A 26 -5.75 -12.60 -21.01
CA ILE A 26 -4.95 -13.28 -19.98
C ILE A 26 -5.30 -12.74 -18.59
N ARG A 27 -4.99 -13.50 -17.55
CA ARG A 27 -5.15 -13.07 -16.16
C ARG A 27 -3.81 -13.09 -15.47
N LEU A 28 -3.33 -11.95 -14.97
CA LEU A 28 -2.04 -11.88 -14.29
C LEU A 28 -2.19 -12.34 -12.85
N HIS A 29 -1.63 -13.52 -12.56
CA HIS A 29 -1.47 -13.99 -11.19
C HIS A 29 -0.21 -13.37 -10.60
N SER A 30 -0.33 -12.13 -10.11
CA SER A 30 0.77 -11.45 -9.42
C SER A 30 1.02 -12.11 -8.07
N GLU A 31 2.08 -12.92 -7.95
CA GLU A 31 2.44 -13.66 -6.73
C GLU A 31 2.85 -12.77 -5.53
N ASN A 32 2.87 -11.44 -5.70
CA ASN A 32 3.37 -10.50 -4.70
C ASN A 32 2.37 -9.42 -4.27
N GLU A 33 1.08 -9.71 -4.24
CA GLU A 33 0.21 -9.01 -3.27
C GLU A 33 0.45 -9.61 -1.89
N THR A 34 1.64 -9.37 -1.34
CA THR A 34 1.76 -9.39 0.13
C THR A 34 0.72 -8.39 0.62
N PRO A 35 -0.27 -8.81 1.44
CA PRO A 35 -1.24 -7.87 1.95
C PRO A 35 -0.43 -6.80 2.66
N LYS A 36 -0.50 -5.55 2.18
CA LYS A 36 0.11 -4.39 2.85
C LYS A 36 -0.40 -4.44 4.29
N LYS A 37 0.38 -5.02 5.20
CA LYS A 37 0.03 -5.10 6.63
C LYS A 37 -0.37 -3.69 7.00
N LYS A 38 -1.63 -3.51 7.42
CA LYS A 38 -2.11 -2.18 7.79
C LYS A 38 -1.11 -1.62 8.79
N LEU A 39 -0.63 -0.40 8.59
CA LEU A 39 0.33 0.21 9.53
C LEU A 39 -0.23 0.13 10.97
N SER A 40 -1.56 0.19 11.11
CA SER A 40 -2.28 -0.09 12.36
C SER A 40 -1.90 -1.42 13.03
N GLU A 41 -1.69 -2.50 12.28
CA GLU A 41 -1.26 -3.81 12.82
C GLU A 41 0.24 -3.83 13.16
N LYS A 42 1.07 -3.09 12.43
CA LYS A 42 2.51 -2.96 12.72
C LYS A 42 2.77 -2.21 14.03
N TYR A 43 1.93 -1.23 14.37
CA TYR A 43 2.12 -0.36 15.53
C TYR A 43 1.13 -0.66 16.67
N ARG A 44 0.30 -1.70 16.57
CA ARG A 44 -0.65 -2.11 17.62
C ARG A 44 0.12 -2.58 18.86
N GLY A 45 0.03 -1.82 19.95
CA GLY A 45 0.65 -2.16 21.25
C GLY A 45 2.06 -1.61 21.47
N ILE A 46 2.64 -0.87 20.50
CA ILE A 46 3.96 -0.24 20.66
C ILE A 46 3.85 1.15 21.30
N LEU A 47 2.73 1.87 21.08
CA LEU A 47 2.48 3.13 21.78
C LEU A 47 1.63 2.90 23.05
N PRO A 48 2.14 3.24 24.24
CA PRO A 48 1.31 3.38 25.42
C PRO A 48 0.28 4.49 25.20
N LYS A 49 -0.93 4.33 25.76
CA LYS A 49 -2.05 5.27 25.54
C LYS A 49 -1.66 6.73 25.86
N GLU A 50 -0.87 6.92 26.91
CA GLU A 50 -0.36 8.21 27.37
C GLU A 50 0.47 8.92 26.27
N ALA A 51 1.44 8.23 25.68
CA ALA A 51 2.26 8.80 24.60
C ALA A 51 1.46 9.10 23.32
N GLY A 52 0.34 8.39 23.10
CA GLY A 52 -0.58 8.68 22.00
C GLY A 52 -1.37 9.97 22.24
N GLU A 53 -1.85 10.18 23.47
CA GLU A 53 -2.58 11.40 23.86
C GLU A 53 -1.68 12.63 23.82
N ASP A 54 -0.44 12.54 24.32
CA ASP A 54 0.53 13.63 24.23
C ASP A 54 0.85 14.03 22.79
N LEU A 55 1.02 13.05 21.89
CA LEU A 55 1.28 13.31 20.48
C LEU A 55 0.08 14.00 19.80
N ILE A 56 -1.14 13.54 20.11
CA ILE A 56 -2.36 14.15 19.56
C ILE A 56 -2.51 15.59 20.07
N ASN A 57 -2.27 15.83 21.35
CA ASN A 57 -2.32 17.17 21.93
C ASN A 57 -1.30 18.11 21.29
N HIS A 58 -0.07 17.64 21.08
CA HIS A 58 0.96 18.44 20.41
C HIS A 58 0.61 18.75 18.95
N VAL A 59 0.05 17.78 18.22
CA VAL A 59 -0.42 18.00 16.83
C VAL A 59 -1.59 18.99 16.79
N ASN A 60 -2.51 18.93 17.74
CA ASN A 60 -3.62 19.87 17.83
C ASN A 60 -3.15 21.28 18.17
N GLN A 61 -2.18 21.42 19.08
CA GLN A 61 -1.58 22.72 19.40
C GLN A 61 -0.92 23.32 18.16
N MET A 62 -0.06 22.55 17.46
CA MET A 62 0.55 23.02 16.22
C MET A 62 -0.52 23.47 15.23
N ARG A 63 -1.56 22.67 14.97
CA ARG A 63 -2.65 23.02 14.04
C ARG A 63 -3.37 24.31 14.43
N SER A 64 -3.63 24.51 15.73
CA SER A 64 -4.25 25.75 16.22
C SER A 64 -3.36 26.96 15.98
N GLU A 65 -2.04 26.82 16.11
CA GLU A 65 -1.07 27.89 15.81
C GLU A 65 -1.02 28.25 14.32
N TRP A 66 -1.42 27.35 13.42
CA TRP A 66 -1.56 27.65 11.98
C TRP A 66 -2.93 28.24 11.61
N ASP A 67 -3.97 28.08 12.45
CA ASP A 67 -5.32 28.62 12.20
C ASP A 67 -5.44 30.09 12.66
N ASP A 68 -4.58 30.51 13.60
CA ASP A 68 -4.46 31.88 14.12
C ASP A 68 -3.56 32.81 13.26
N ILE A 69 -3.17 32.39 12.04
CA ILE A 69 -2.36 33.16 11.05
C ILE A 69 -3.16 33.37 9.77
#